data_AF-A0A5R9GEB7-F1
#
_entry.id   AF-A0A5R9GEB7-F1
#
_cell.length_a   1.000
_cell.length_b   1.000
_cell.length_c   1.000
_cell.angle_alpha   90.00
_cell.angle_beta   90.00
_cell.angle_gamma   90.00
#
_symmetry.space_group_name_H-M   'P 1'
#
loop_
_entity.id
_entity.type
_entity.pdbx_description
1 polymer ?
#
loop_
_entity_poly.entity_id
_entity_poly.type
_entity_poly.pdbx_seq_one_letter_code
_entity_poly.pdbx_strand_id
1 'polypeptide(L)'
;MKLLARKIFSMGEIKHVWLLLLSVAICVVTFAIDERVNPGDQLWLSVSYFASFTAAAAWAAANYVGHLRMNRLLRKQTDIGAYVDQLALSADDRQELRNYLEDFAADLERQGRRKEDAAKEAITQFKVKELLSMSKYSSPFETHGHHYLLGLSGLTLTAAAAFAAIGHALPTRSLFALIATTVAAVYGFCFLALFFLYKVMDNVLYRKVRDYFG
;
A
#
# COMPACT_ATOMS: atom_id res chain seq x y z
N MET A 1 21.05 3.07 9.83
CA MET A 1 20.16 2.31 10.75
C MET A 1 18.91 3.06 11.21
N LYS A 2 18.99 4.26 11.81
CA LYS A 2 17.81 4.98 12.36
C LYS A 2 16.67 5.24 11.36
N LEU A 3 16.98 5.53 10.09
CA LEU A 3 15.98 5.80 9.04
C LEU A 3 15.20 4.55 8.58
N LEU A 4 15.89 3.40 8.48
CA LEU A 4 15.26 2.14 8.08
C LEU A 4 14.34 1.60 9.19
N ALA A 5 14.79 1.64 10.44
CA ALA A 5 13.96 1.28 11.59
C ALA A 5 12.69 2.14 11.65
N ARG A 6 12.81 3.46 11.44
CA ARG A 6 11.65 4.36 11.43
C ARG A 6 10.66 4.07 10.30
N LYS A 7 11.14 3.66 9.11
CA LYS A 7 10.28 3.24 8.00
C LYS A 7 9.59 1.89 8.25
N ILE A 8 10.31 0.94 8.87
CA ILE A 8 9.78 -0.39 9.16
C ILE A 8 8.76 -0.36 10.30
N PHE A 9 8.92 0.54 11.28
CA PHE A 9 8.00 0.68 12.42
C PHE A 9 6.99 1.83 12.28
N SER A 10 6.74 2.30 11.07
CA SER A 10 5.74 3.35 10.79
C SER A 10 4.32 2.78 10.89
N MET A 11 3.82 2.57 12.11
CA MET A 11 2.46 2.03 12.33
C MET A 11 1.35 2.98 11.84
N GLY A 12 1.65 4.26 11.67
CA GLY A 12 0.72 5.26 11.12
C GLY A 12 0.41 5.08 9.62
N GLU A 13 1.10 4.16 8.95
CA GLU A 13 0.83 3.83 7.55
C GLU A 13 -0.33 2.84 7.39
N ILE A 14 -0.75 2.14 8.44
CA ILE A 14 -1.82 1.14 8.35
C ILE A 14 -3.17 1.81 8.08
N LYS A 15 -3.82 1.44 6.98
CA LYS A 15 -5.19 1.87 6.67
C LYS A 15 -6.22 0.85 7.13
N HIS A 16 -7.41 1.33 7.44
CA HIS A 16 -8.58 0.51 7.80
C HIS A 16 -8.35 -0.47 8.98
N VAL A 17 -7.59 -0.04 10.00
CA VAL A 17 -7.19 -0.85 11.17
C VAL A 17 -8.37 -1.61 11.83
N TRP A 18 -9.56 -1.02 11.83
CA TRP A 18 -10.75 -1.64 12.42
C TRP A 18 -11.14 -2.99 11.79
N LEU A 19 -10.94 -3.18 10.47
CA LEU A 19 -11.20 -4.47 9.80
C LEU A 19 -10.22 -5.54 10.26
N LEU A 20 -8.96 -5.16 10.45
CA LEU A 20 -7.92 -6.05 10.95
C LEU A 20 -8.23 -6.46 12.40
N LEU A 21 -8.60 -5.50 13.26
CA LEU A 21 -8.98 -5.78 14.65
C LEU A 21 -10.22 -6.67 14.72
N LEU A 22 -11.22 -6.44 13.86
CA LEU A 22 -12.40 -7.29 13.77
C LEU A 22 -12.03 -8.74 13.39
N SER A 23 -11.17 -8.89 12.38
CA SER A 23 -10.68 -10.21 11.96
C SER A 23 -9.97 -10.94 13.10
N VAL A 24 -9.06 -10.25 13.81
CA VAL A 24 -8.33 -10.82 14.96
C VAL A 24 -9.29 -11.20 16.08
N ALA A 25 -10.27 -10.34 16.40
CA ALA A 25 -11.26 -10.60 17.44
C ALA A 25 -12.09 -11.85 17.13
N ILE A 26 -12.56 -12.00 15.89
CA ILE A 26 -13.28 -13.20 15.45
C ILE A 26 -12.36 -14.43 15.60
N CYS A 27 -11.10 -14.36 15.13
CA CYS A 27 -10.15 -15.47 15.23
C CYS A 27 -9.93 -15.92 16.69
N VAL A 28 -9.69 -14.97 17.60
CA VAL A 28 -9.48 -15.23 19.03
C VAL A 28 -10.71 -15.88 19.66
N VAL A 29 -11.90 -15.35 19.37
CA VAL A 29 -13.15 -15.90 19.92
C VAL A 29 -13.41 -17.29 19.36
N THR A 30 -13.24 -17.51 18.06
CA THR A 30 -13.42 -18.83 17.45
C THR A 30 -12.46 -19.84 18.05
N PHE A 31 -11.17 -19.51 18.19
CA PHE A 31 -10.19 -20.42 18.79
C PHE A 31 -10.52 -20.71 20.27
N ALA A 32 -10.97 -19.70 21.03
CA ALA A 32 -11.37 -19.89 22.42
C ALA A 32 -12.59 -20.80 22.57
N ILE A 33 -13.50 -20.81 21.60
CA ILE A 33 -14.67 -21.72 21.55
C ILE A 33 -14.22 -23.12 21.11
N ASP A 34 -13.37 -23.21 20.09
CA ASP A 34 -12.84 -24.47 19.54
C ASP A 34 -12.16 -25.32 20.63
N GLU A 35 -11.32 -24.70 21.47
CA GLU A 35 -10.67 -25.37 22.62
C GLU A 35 -11.65 -25.83 23.72
N ARG A 36 -12.91 -25.36 23.72
CA ARG A 36 -13.91 -25.67 24.75
C ARG A 36 -15.05 -26.57 24.26
N VAL A 37 -15.25 -26.70 22.95
CA VAL A 37 -16.40 -27.38 22.35
C VAL A 37 -15.97 -28.72 21.74
N ASN A 38 -16.77 -29.77 21.96
CA ASN A 38 -16.52 -31.11 21.44
C ASN A 38 -16.45 -31.13 19.89
N PRO A 39 -15.62 -32.00 19.28
CA PRO A 39 -15.35 -32.03 17.83
C PRO A 39 -16.53 -32.44 16.94
N GLY A 40 -17.73 -32.59 17.47
CA GLY A 40 -18.91 -33.10 16.76
C GLY A 40 -19.62 -32.07 15.85
N ASP A 41 -19.44 -30.76 16.08
CA ASP A 41 -20.04 -29.70 15.26
C ASP A 41 -19.00 -28.68 14.80
N GLN A 42 -18.25 -29.05 13.76
CA GLN A 42 -17.15 -28.25 13.19
C GLN A 42 -17.63 -27.24 12.14
N LEU A 43 -18.89 -27.30 11.71
CA LEU A 43 -19.38 -26.46 10.62
C LEU A 43 -19.36 -24.98 11.03
N TRP A 44 -19.91 -24.66 12.20
CA TRP A 44 -19.94 -23.28 12.71
C TRP A 44 -18.56 -22.72 13.04
N LEU A 45 -17.66 -23.57 13.56
CA LEU A 45 -16.26 -23.20 13.79
C LEU A 45 -15.55 -22.88 12.47
N SER A 46 -15.72 -23.73 11.46
CA SER A 46 -15.16 -23.52 10.12
C SER A 46 -15.66 -22.21 9.50
N VAL A 47 -16.98 -21.96 9.55
CA VAL A 47 -17.59 -20.70 9.06
C VAL A 47 -16.98 -19.50 9.77
N SER A 48 -16.77 -19.58 11.08
CA SER A 48 -16.21 -18.46 11.86
C SER A 48 -14.74 -18.20 11.52
N TYR A 49 -13.93 -19.25 11.33
CA TYR A 49 -12.56 -19.11 10.82
C TYR A 49 -12.56 -18.48 9.41
N PHE A 50 -13.40 -18.97 8.49
CA PHE A 50 -13.54 -18.38 7.15
C PHE A 50 -13.97 -16.91 7.20
N ALA A 51 -14.87 -16.54 8.10
CA ALA A 51 -15.28 -15.16 8.29
C ALA A 51 -14.11 -14.28 8.76
N SER A 52 -13.32 -14.76 9.73
CA SER A 52 -12.11 -14.08 10.18
C SER A 52 -11.11 -13.87 9.04
N PHE A 53 -10.80 -14.93 8.27
CA PHE A 53 -9.89 -14.85 7.12
C PHE A 53 -10.41 -13.92 6.03
N THR A 54 -11.71 -13.94 5.74
CA THR A 54 -12.34 -13.06 4.76
C THR A 54 -12.22 -11.60 5.18
N ALA A 55 -12.42 -11.30 6.47
CA ALA A 55 -12.22 -9.95 7.00
C ALA A 55 -10.74 -9.50 6.91
N ALA A 56 -9.78 -10.39 7.17
CA ALA A 56 -8.35 -10.10 6.97
C ALA A 56 -8.01 -9.85 5.50
N ALA A 57 -8.56 -10.65 4.58
CA ALA A 57 -8.36 -10.49 3.15
C ALA A 57 -8.97 -9.17 2.63
N ALA A 58 -10.17 -8.82 3.10
CA ALA A 58 -10.82 -7.56 2.80
C ALA A 58 -10.01 -6.37 3.34
N TRP A 59 -9.48 -6.47 4.55
CA TRP A 59 -8.54 -5.50 5.10
C TRP A 59 -7.31 -5.36 4.21
N ALA A 60 -6.67 -6.46 3.81
CA ALA A 60 -5.49 -6.43 2.96
C ALA A 60 -5.77 -5.73 1.62
N ALA A 61 -6.86 -6.08 0.94
CA ALA A 61 -7.25 -5.44 -0.30
C ALA A 61 -7.49 -3.92 -0.12
N ALA A 62 -8.29 -3.52 0.88
CA ALA A 62 -8.58 -2.12 1.15
C ALA A 62 -7.32 -1.33 1.55
N ASN A 63 -6.45 -1.96 2.34
CA ASN A 63 -5.19 -1.39 2.79
C ASN A 63 -4.24 -1.17 1.60
N TYR A 64 -4.08 -2.15 0.71
CA TYR A 64 -3.30 -2.02 -0.53
C TYR A 64 -3.83 -0.89 -1.42
N VAL A 65 -5.13 -0.90 -1.74
CA VAL A 65 -5.75 0.15 -2.56
C VAL A 65 -5.59 1.52 -1.92
N GLY A 66 -5.71 1.61 -0.60
CA GLY A 66 -5.48 2.85 0.12
C GLY A 66 -4.05 3.38 -0.04
N HIS A 67 -3.06 2.52 -0.25
CA HIS A 67 -1.67 2.92 -0.48
C HIS A 67 -1.35 3.24 -1.94
N LEU A 68 -2.17 2.83 -2.89
CA LEU A 68 -2.02 3.24 -4.29
C LEU A 68 -2.25 4.75 -4.39
N ARG A 69 -1.16 5.49 -4.61
CA ARG A 69 -1.22 6.92 -4.93
C ARG A 69 -0.91 7.10 -6.40
N MET A 70 -1.81 7.78 -7.10
CA MET A 70 -1.54 8.23 -8.47
C MET A 70 -0.40 9.24 -8.41
N ASN A 71 0.62 9.03 -9.24
CA ASN A 71 1.80 9.89 -9.32
C ASN A 71 1.35 11.34 -9.58
N ARG A 72 1.98 12.29 -8.88
CA ARG A 72 1.65 13.73 -8.95
C ARG A 72 1.72 14.27 -10.39
N LEU A 73 2.56 13.68 -11.24
CA LEU A 73 2.64 13.98 -12.67
C LEU A 73 1.32 13.73 -13.41
N LEU A 74 0.52 12.73 -13.02
CA LEU A 74 -0.79 12.44 -13.62
C LEU A 74 -1.95 13.22 -13.03
N ARG A 75 -1.75 13.89 -11.89
CA ARG A 75 -2.75 14.81 -11.34
C ARG A 75 -2.94 15.98 -12.32
N LYS A 76 -4.15 16.56 -12.39
CA LYS A 76 -4.41 17.77 -13.20
C LYS A 76 -3.43 18.85 -12.76
N GLN A 77 -2.45 19.16 -13.60
CA GLN A 77 -1.52 20.26 -13.37
C GLN A 77 -2.04 21.46 -14.14
N THR A 78 -2.22 22.56 -13.43
CA THR A 78 -2.64 23.86 -13.99
C THR A 78 -1.46 24.82 -14.11
N ASP A 79 -0.28 24.40 -13.64
CA ASP A 79 0.92 25.21 -13.58
C ASP A 79 2.04 24.52 -14.39
N ILE A 80 2.53 25.23 -15.40
CA ILE A 80 3.55 24.76 -16.34
C ILE A 80 4.91 24.65 -15.65
N GLY A 81 5.27 25.59 -14.76
CA GLY A 81 6.53 25.54 -14.02
C GLY A 81 6.58 24.32 -13.11
N ALA A 82 5.50 24.09 -12.35
CA ALA A 82 5.38 22.92 -11.48
C ALA A 82 5.42 21.59 -12.27
N TYR A 83 4.88 21.57 -13.50
CA TYR A 83 4.91 20.41 -14.39
C TYR A 83 6.33 20.10 -14.87
N VAL A 84 7.02 21.12 -15.38
CA VAL A 84 8.34 20.97 -16.00
C VAL A 84 9.44 20.66 -14.95
N ASP A 85 9.31 21.19 -13.73
CA ASP A 85 10.21 20.85 -12.61
C ASP A 85 10.13 19.40 -12.14
N GLN A 86 9.06 18.67 -12.48
CA GLN A 86 8.90 17.26 -12.14
C GLN A 86 9.51 16.31 -13.18
N LEU A 87 9.97 16.82 -14.34
CA LEU A 87 10.57 16.04 -15.42
C LEU A 87 12.07 15.82 -15.19
N ALA A 88 12.61 14.69 -15.69
CA ALA A 88 14.03 14.35 -15.54
C ALA A 88 14.91 15.03 -16.61
N LEU A 89 14.78 16.34 -16.76
CA LEU A 89 15.47 17.11 -17.80
C LEU A 89 16.72 17.80 -17.24
N SER A 90 17.70 18.02 -18.12
CA SER A 90 18.82 18.92 -17.84
C SER A 90 18.30 20.34 -17.57
N ALA A 91 19.10 21.21 -16.96
CA ALA A 91 18.66 22.57 -16.66
C ALA A 91 18.26 23.34 -17.93
N ASP A 92 19.00 23.10 -19.02
CA ASP A 92 18.79 23.75 -20.32
C ASP A 92 17.52 23.23 -21.01
N ASP A 93 17.37 21.90 -21.14
CA ASP A 93 16.17 21.28 -21.74
C ASP A 93 14.89 21.63 -20.96
N ARG A 94 15.02 21.76 -19.64
CA ARG A 94 13.92 22.16 -18.78
C ARG A 94 13.47 23.59 -19.07
N GLN A 95 14.41 24.51 -19.22
CA GLN A 95 14.09 25.90 -19.52
C GLN A 95 13.48 26.03 -20.92
N GLU A 96 14.01 25.29 -21.89
CA GLU A 96 13.48 25.24 -23.25
C GLU A 96 12.03 24.73 -23.28
N LEU A 97 11.77 23.60 -22.62
CA LEU A 97 10.42 23.03 -22.53
C LEU A 97 9.44 23.98 -21.82
N ARG A 98 9.89 24.63 -20.76
CA ARG A 98 9.08 25.61 -20.04
C ARG A 98 8.67 26.76 -20.95
N ASN A 99 9.64 27.33 -21.68
CA ASN A 99 9.37 28.43 -22.62
C ASN A 99 8.40 27.97 -23.71
N TYR A 100 8.59 26.78 -24.28
CA TYR A 100 7.69 26.22 -25.30
C TYR A 100 6.25 26.09 -24.80
N LEU A 101 6.05 25.55 -23.59
CA LEU A 101 4.71 25.40 -23.01
C LEU A 101 4.08 26.73 -22.63
N GLU A 102 4.87 27.69 -22.12
CA GLU A 102 4.40 29.04 -21.81
C GLU A 102 3.98 29.79 -23.07
N ASP A 103 4.74 29.68 -24.16
CA ASP A 103 4.41 30.26 -25.47
C ASP A 103 3.13 29.65 -26.04
N PHE A 104 3.00 28.32 -26.01
CA PHE A 104 1.80 27.63 -26.48
C PHE A 104 0.57 27.99 -25.64
N ALA A 105 0.71 28.13 -24.32
CA ALA A 105 -0.37 28.59 -23.46
C ALA A 105 -0.75 30.04 -23.73
N ALA A 106 0.22 30.93 -23.98
CA ALA A 106 -0.03 32.32 -24.33
C ALA A 106 -0.81 32.45 -25.66
N ASP A 107 -0.56 31.58 -26.63
CA ASP A 107 -1.31 31.55 -27.88
C ASP A 107 -2.76 31.07 -27.67
N LEU A 108 -2.98 30.11 -26.78
CA LEU A 108 -4.33 29.69 -26.39
C LEU A 108 -5.09 30.80 -25.64
N GLU A 109 -4.40 31.55 -24.77
CA GLU A 109 -4.97 32.74 -24.11
C GLU A 109 -5.39 33.80 -25.13
N ARG A 110 -4.55 34.07 -26.14
CA ARG A 110 -4.87 34.99 -27.25
C ARG A 110 -6.07 34.52 -28.07
N GLN A 111 -6.32 33.21 -28.15
CA GLN A 111 -7.50 32.62 -28.77
C GLN A 111 -8.76 32.67 -27.89
N GLY A 112 -8.70 33.36 -26.74
CA GLY A 112 -9.83 33.56 -25.83
C GLY A 112 -10.01 32.46 -24.78
N ARG A 113 -9.04 31.54 -24.63
CA ARG A 113 -9.04 30.59 -23.51
C ARG A 113 -8.68 31.32 -22.22
N ARG A 114 -9.23 30.84 -21.11
CA ARG A 114 -8.78 31.28 -19.78
C ARG A 114 -7.38 30.71 -19.52
N LYS A 115 -6.53 31.48 -18.85
CA LYS A 115 -5.16 31.13 -18.48
C LYS A 115 -5.00 29.72 -17.89
N GLU A 116 -5.89 29.34 -16.96
CA GLU A 116 -5.86 28.01 -16.34
C GLU A 116 -6.20 26.87 -17.33
N ASP A 117 -7.14 27.12 -18.24
CA ASP A 117 -7.52 26.14 -19.26
C ASP A 117 -6.45 26.04 -20.36
N ALA A 118 -5.84 27.16 -20.74
CA ALA A 118 -4.74 27.22 -21.69
C ALA A 118 -3.51 26.44 -21.20
N ALA A 119 -3.09 26.67 -19.96
CA ALA A 119 -2.00 25.93 -19.33
C ALA A 119 -2.29 24.43 -19.25
N LYS A 120 -3.52 24.05 -18.90
CA LYS A 120 -3.94 22.66 -18.81
C LYS A 120 -3.98 21.97 -20.18
N GLU A 121 -4.45 22.65 -21.21
CA GLU A 121 -4.47 22.15 -22.60
C GLU A 121 -3.03 21.97 -23.12
N ALA A 122 -2.16 22.97 -22.89
CA ALA A 122 -0.72 22.93 -23.22
C ALA A 122 -0.03 21.71 -22.60
N ILE A 123 -0.22 21.54 -21.28
CA ILE A 123 0.32 20.39 -20.55
C ILE A 123 -0.26 19.09 -21.13
N THR A 124 -1.57 19.02 -21.41
CA THR A 124 -2.25 17.79 -21.87
C THR A 124 -1.79 17.34 -23.25
N GLN A 125 -1.60 18.25 -24.20
CA GLN A 125 -1.06 17.91 -25.52
C GLN A 125 0.37 17.37 -25.44
N PHE A 126 1.19 17.94 -24.56
CA PHE A 126 2.55 17.46 -24.32
C PHE A 126 2.57 16.14 -23.52
N LYS A 127 1.60 15.97 -22.61
CA LYS A 127 1.45 14.83 -21.68
C LYS A 127 1.40 13.48 -22.39
N VAL A 128 0.79 13.41 -23.56
CA VAL A 128 0.51 12.15 -24.26
C VAL A 128 1.72 11.64 -25.05
N LYS A 129 2.67 12.50 -25.40
CA LYS A 129 3.77 12.17 -26.32
C LYS A 129 5.11 11.85 -25.65
N GLU A 130 5.42 12.43 -24.48
CA GLU A 130 6.78 12.40 -23.90
C GLU A 130 6.91 11.90 -22.45
N LEU A 131 5.81 11.78 -21.71
CA LEU A 131 5.88 11.49 -20.26
C LEU A 131 6.36 10.08 -19.90
N LEU A 132 6.19 9.12 -20.80
CA LEU A 132 6.56 7.73 -20.53
C LEU A 132 8.03 7.45 -20.85
N SER A 133 8.62 8.22 -21.77
CA SER A 133 10.03 8.09 -22.14
C SER A 133 10.95 8.95 -21.26
N MET A 134 10.47 10.08 -20.69
CA MET A 134 11.33 11.08 -20.04
C MET A 134 11.03 11.38 -18.55
N SER A 135 10.03 10.75 -17.93
CA SER A 135 9.78 10.99 -16.51
C SER A 135 10.82 10.30 -15.61
N LYS A 136 11.33 11.03 -14.61
CA LYS A 136 12.23 10.51 -13.55
C LYS A 136 11.60 9.38 -12.75
N TYR A 137 10.28 9.33 -12.78
CA TYR A 137 9.42 8.37 -12.11
C TYR A 137 8.68 7.57 -13.17
N SER A 138 9.31 6.49 -13.63
CA SER A 138 8.80 5.59 -14.68
C SER A 138 7.47 4.88 -14.36
N SER A 139 6.87 5.15 -13.19
CA SER A 139 5.61 4.54 -12.75
C SER A 139 4.55 5.62 -12.53
N PRO A 140 3.35 5.50 -13.13
CA PRO A 140 2.21 6.38 -12.87
C PRO A 140 1.60 6.18 -11.49
N PHE A 141 2.08 5.20 -10.72
CA PHE A 141 1.76 5.01 -9.31
C PHE A 141 3.01 5.16 -8.46
N GLU A 142 2.95 6.02 -7.45
CA GLU A 142 3.92 6.03 -6.36
C GLU A 142 3.53 4.91 -5.40
N THR A 143 4.14 3.73 -5.54
CA THR A 143 3.94 2.63 -4.60
C THR A 143 4.78 2.92 -3.35
N HIS A 144 4.10 3.19 -2.24
CA HIS A 144 4.77 3.37 -0.96
C HIS A 144 5.39 2.04 -0.55
N GLY A 145 6.68 2.02 -0.20
CA GLY A 145 7.32 0.78 0.24
C GLY A 145 6.59 0.21 1.47
N HIS A 146 5.90 -0.92 1.30
CA HIS A 146 5.08 -1.59 2.31
C HIS A 146 5.89 -2.22 3.47
N HIS A 147 7.02 -1.61 3.84
CA HIS A 147 7.96 -2.08 4.85
C HIS A 147 7.34 -2.16 6.25
N TYR A 148 6.24 -1.45 6.51
CA TYR A 148 5.51 -1.58 7.76
C TYR A 148 4.95 -3.00 7.98
N LEU A 149 4.63 -3.75 6.90
CA LEU A 149 4.20 -5.15 7.01
C LEU A 149 5.32 -6.05 7.52
N LEU A 150 6.57 -5.75 7.17
CA LEU A 150 7.73 -6.44 7.75
C LEU A 150 7.89 -6.11 9.24
N GLY A 151 7.65 -4.86 9.63
CA GLY A 151 7.68 -4.45 11.04
C GLY A 151 6.59 -5.13 11.86
N LEU A 152 5.36 -5.17 11.33
CA LEU A 152 4.24 -5.88 11.94
C LEU A 152 4.50 -7.39 12.04
N SER A 153 5.00 -7.99 10.97
CA SER A 153 5.38 -9.41 10.96
C SER A 153 6.46 -9.70 12.01
N GLY A 154 7.54 -8.92 12.04
CA GLY A 154 8.59 -9.07 13.05
C GLY A 154 8.06 -8.91 14.48
N LEU A 155 7.22 -7.89 14.73
CA LEU A 155 6.64 -7.65 16.04
C LEU A 155 5.73 -8.80 16.50
N THR A 156 4.85 -9.26 15.63
CA THR A 156 3.89 -10.34 15.93
C THR A 156 4.55 -11.69 16.08
N LEU A 157 5.53 -12.03 15.24
CA LEU A 157 6.32 -13.27 15.40
C LEU A 157 7.19 -13.24 16.66
N THR A 158 7.76 -12.09 17.01
CA THR A 158 8.51 -11.94 18.28
C THR A 158 7.57 -12.10 19.47
N ALA A 159 6.37 -11.52 19.42
CA ALA A 159 5.34 -11.71 20.44
C ALA A 159 4.92 -13.19 20.55
N ALA A 160 4.73 -13.88 19.42
CA ALA A 160 4.43 -15.31 19.41
C ALA A 160 5.52 -16.13 20.09
N ALA A 161 6.80 -15.86 19.78
CA ALA A 161 7.93 -16.53 20.42
C ALA A 161 7.98 -16.26 21.93
N ALA A 162 7.68 -15.03 22.35
CA ALA A 162 7.62 -14.67 23.77
C ALA A 162 6.48 -15.42 24.49
N PHE A 163 5.28 -15.47 23.91
CA PHE A 163 4.15 -16.22 24.50
C PHE A 163 4.42 -17.73 24.54
N ALA A 164 5.07 -18.29 23.52
CA ALA A 164 5.50 -19.68 23.53
C ALA A 164 6.48 -19.97 24.67
N ALA A 165 7.49 -19.11 24.86
CA ALA A 165 8.47 -19.24 25.94
C ALA A 165 7.80 -19.17 27.33
N ILE A 166 6.86 -18.23 27.52
CA ILE A 166 6.08 -18.12 28.76
C ILE A 166 5.23 -19.39 28.98
N GLY A 167 4.59 -19.89 27.92
CA GLY A 167 3.78 -21.12 27.98
C GLY A 167 4.59 -22.37 28.35
N HIS A 168 5.86 -22.44 27.96
CA HIS A 168 6.78 -23.52 28.36
C HIS A 168 7.34 -23.35 29.77
N ALA A 169 7.54 -22.12 30.24
CA ALA A 169 8.07 -21.84 31.57
C ALA A 169 7.02 -22.04 32.69
N LEU A 170 5.73 -21.96 32.37
CA LEU A 170 4.65 -22.17 33.34
C LEU A 170 4.29 -23.66 33.45
N PRO A 171 4.16 -24.21 34.68
CA PRO A 171 3.85 -25.62 34.89
C PRO A 171 2.44 -26.02 34.43
N THR A 172 1.54 -25.05 34.24
CA THR A 172 0.23 -25.25 33.63
C THR A 172 0.23 -24.65 32.23
N ARG A 173 -0.20 -25.44 31.23
CA ARG A 173 -0.43 -24.94 29.87
C ARG A 173 -1.57 -23.92 29.91
N SER A 174 -1.21 -22.64 29.92
CA SER A 174 -2.17 -21.54 29.88
C SER A 174 -2.84 -21.49 28.51
N LEU A 175 -4.15 -21.71 28.47
CA LEU A 175 -4.98 -21.57 27.25
C LEU A 175 -4.82 -20.17 26.63
N PHE A 176 -4.65 -19.13 27.45
CA PHE A 176 -4.37 -17.79 26.97
C PHE A 176 -3.03 -17.70 26.23
N ALA A 177 -1.97 -18.31 26.76
CA ALA A 177 -0.67 -18.33 26.10
C ALA A 177 -0.73 -19.10 24.78
N LEU A 178 -1.50 -20.19 24.71
CA LEU A 178 -1.73 -20.95 23.48
C LEU A 178 -2.41 -20.09 22.40
N ILE A 179 -3.55 -19.48 22.74
CA ILE A 179 -4.29 -18.60 21.81
C ILE A 179 -3.41 -17.45 21.32
N ALA A 180 -2.76 -16.76 22.26
CA ALA A 180 -1.90 -15.62 21.94
C ALA A 180 -0.74 -16.02 21.02
N THR A 181 -0.11 -17.17 21.28
CA THR A 181 0.97 -17.70 20.43
C THR A 181 0.46 -18.01 19.03
N THR A 182 -0.63 -18.77 18.92
CA THR A 182 -1.15 -19.24 17.62
C THR A 182 -1.65 -18.08 16.77
N VAL A 183 -2.47 -17.20 17.34
CA VAL A 183 -3.00 -16.03 16.61
C VAL A 183 -1.86 -15.10 16.20
N ALA A 184 -0.92 -14.79 17.11
CA ALA A 184 0.21 -13.92 16.77
C ALA A 184 1.10 -14.54 15.68
N ALA A 185 1.34 -15.85 15.72
CA ALA A 185 2.12 -16.54 14.69
C ALA A 185 1.41 -16.49 13.33
N VAL A 186 0.13 -16.86 13.26
CA VAL A 186 -0.64 -16.86 12.01
C VAL A 186 -0.69 -15.47 11.38
N TYR A 187 -1.04 -14.43 12.14
CA TYR A 187 -1.05 -13.07 11.61
C TYR A 187 0.35 -12.58 11.22
N GLY A 188 1.39 -12.96 11.97
CA GLY A 188 2.77 -12.60 11.63
C GLY A 188 3.24 -13.20 10.31
N PHE A 189 2.90 -14.46 10.03
CA PHE A 189 3.15 -15.08 8.73
C PHE A 189 2.29 -14.47 7.62
N CYS A 190 1.02 -14.16 7.89
CA CYS A 190 0.15 -13.49 6.93
C CYS A 190 0.68 -12.10 6.56
N PHE A 191 1.17 -11.30 7.50
CA PHE A 191 1.78 -9.99 7.18
C PHE A 191 3.04 -10.14 6.33
N LEU A 192 3.86 -11.16 6.59
CA LEU A 192 5.03 -11.46 5.76
C LEU A 192 4.62 -11.85 4.34
N ALA A 193 3.63 -12.74 4.20
CA ALA A 193 3.10 -13.14 2.90
C ALA A 193 2.49 -11.94 2.14
N LEU A 194 1.74 -11.08 2.82
CA LEU A 194 1.17 -9.86 2.26
C LEU A 194 2.24 -8.89 1.76
N PHE A 195 3.38 -8.77 2.44
CA PHE A 195 4.50 -7.95 1.96
C PHE A 195 4.99 -8.41 0.59
N PHE A 196 5.16 -9.72 0.39
CA PHE A 196 5.54 -10.27 -0.91
C PHE A 196 4.43 -10.13 -1.93
N LEU A 197 3.17 -10.38 -1.54
CA LEU A 197 2.02 -10.25 -2.43
C LEU A 197 1.86 -8.82 -2.96
N TYR A 198 2.03 -7.82 -2.10
CA TYR A 198 1.95 -6.42 -2.50
C TYR A 198 3.06 -6.07 -3.49
N LYS A 199 4.29 -6.57 -3.29
CA LYS A 199 5.36 -6.40 -4.28
C LYS A 199 5.04 -7.05 -5.62
N VAL A 200 4.43 -8.24 -5.62
CA VAL A 200 3.98 -8.89 -6.86
C VAL A 200 2.91 -8.02 -7.53
N MET A 201 1.98 -7.47 -6.76
CA MET A 201 0.93 -6.62 -7.28
C MET A 201 1.45 -5.30 -7.85
N ASP A 202 2.41 -4.67 -7.19
CA ASP A 202 3.11 -3.48 -7.68
C ASP A 202 3.77 -3.78 -9.04
N ASN A 203 4.46 -4.93 -9.15
CA ASN A 203 5.10 -5.36 -10.40
C ASN A 203 4.09 -5.65 -11.52
N VAL A 204 2.97 -6.29 -11.21
CA VAL A 204 1.89 -6.57 -12.18
C VAL A 204 1.26 -5.28 -12.65
N LEU A 205 0.96 -4.35 -11.73
CA LEU A 205 0.40 -3.04 -12.06
C LEU A 205 1.37 -2.25 -12.94
N TYR A 206 2.66 -2.24 -12.59
CA TYR A 206 3.70 -1.58 -13.37
C TYR A 206 3.81 -2.13 -14.80
N ARG A 207 3.84 -3.46 -14.96
CA ARG A 207 3.86 -4.10 -16.29
C ARG A 207 2.64 -3.73 -17.11
N LYS A 208 1.44 -3.89 -16.54
CA LYS A 208 0.18 -3.64 -17.23
C LYS A 208 0.08 -2.20 -17.69
N VAL A 209 0.47 -1.25 -16.84
CA VAL A 209 0.55 0.15 -17.23
C VAL A 209 1.50 0.34 -18.40
N ARG A 210 2.73 -0.17 -18.29
CA ARG A 210 3.75 0.02 -19.32
C ARG A 210 3.26 -0.51 -20.67
N ASP A 211 2.60 -1.68 -20.69
CA ASP A 211 2.07 -2.28 -21.92
C ASP A 211 0.88 -1.50 -22.51
N TYR A 212 0.17 -0.70 -21.71
CA TYR A 212 -0.91 0.18 -22.20
C TYR A 212 -0.41 1.50 -22.78
N PHE A 213 0.81 1.89 -22.43
CA PHE A 213 1.33 3.24 -22.66
C PHE A 213 2.61 3.26 -23.52
N GLY A 214 3.35 2.15 -23.61
CA GLY A 214 4.47 1.96 -24.53
C GLY A 214 4.03 1.27 -25.81
#